data_AF-A0A6P8GQ53-F1
#
_entry.id   AF-A0A6P8GQ53-F1
#
_cell.length_a   1.000
_cell.length_b   1.000
_cell.length_c   1.000
_cell.angle_alpha   90.00
_cell.angle_beta   90.00
_cell.angle_gamma   90.00
#
_symmetry.space_group_name_H-M   'P 1'
#
loop_
_entity.id
_entity.type
_entity.pdbx_description
1 polymer ?
#
loop_
_entity_poly.entity_id
_entity_poly.type
_entity_poly.pdbx_seq_one_letter_code
_entity_poly.pdbx_strand_id
1 'polypeptide(L)'
;MSVGKSQVPPRAEGNVRKNRKRIRSLDKETHFLRPLKFESAVTQLSTTWLEFRNSKILPSSDMEAVESWTLLNTLNMSATLICMVLKLPQIILLGNAKSTKGVSLRALLLELTGYIVFASYQKHHGFPIATYLEYPILVAQDSILLLLILHLDGNLWQSLIYSLVFVTGWQLLTWQSWIIDLALSFCTFISGSSKFTQLQCLWASGDAGQVSALSWALSTCTCIARIFTTILSTGDLQVLLRFCVLTTLNGWVFLTVVYYKWHGKKLA
;
A
#
# COMPACT_ATOMS: atom_id res chain seq x y z
N MET A 1 20.86 71.21 -31.50
CA MET A 1 20.95 70.17 -30.46
C MET A 1 21.27 68.84 -31.13
N SER A 2 22.53 68.44 -31.10
CA SER A 2 23.01 67.17 -31.69
C SER A 2 23.01 66.11 -30.60
N VAL A 3 22.13 65.11 -30.71
CA VAL A 3 22.07 63.99 -29.77
C VAL A 3 23.09 62.95 -30.20
N GLY A 4 24.18 62.85 -29.43
CA GLY A 4 25.24 61.87 -29.63
C GLY A 4 24.74 60.44 -29.41
N LYS A 5 24.92 59.59 -30.43
CA LYS A 5 24.71 58.13 -30.32
C LYS A 5 25.82 57.56 -29.44
N SER A 6 25.49 57.13 -28.23
CA SER A 6 26.40 56.43 -27.32
C SER A 6 26.77 55.08 -27.92
N GLN A 7 28.01 54.96 -28.39
CA GLN A 7 28.57 53.78 -29.04
C GLN A 7 29.05 52.82 -27.95
N VAL A 8 28.27 51.78 -27.68
CA VAL A 8 28.61 50.75 -26.68
C VAL A 8 29.91 50.03 -27.13
N PRO A 9 30.93 49.89 -26.27
CA PRO A 9 32.21 49.30 -26.66
C PRO A 9 32.04 47.83 -27.10
N PRO A 10 32.70 47.39 -28.19
CA PRO A 10 32.50 46.07 -28.81
C PRO A 10 32.80 44.88 -27.87
N ARG A 11 33.56 45.10 -26.80
CA ARG A 11 33.87 44.09 -25.77
C ARG A 11 32.68 43.80 -24.84
N ALA A 12 31.79 44.78 -24.63
CA ALA A 12 30.58 44.61 -23.82
C ALA A 12 29.52 43.79 -24.56
N GLU A 13 29.35 43.99 -25.86
CA GLU A 13 28.41 43.21 -26.68
C GLU A 13 28.77 41.72 -26.75
N GLY A 14 30.06 41.39 -26.79
CA GLY A 14 30.55 40.01 -26.77
C GLY A 14 30.18 39.27 -25.48
N ASN A 15 30.35 39.92 -24.33
CA ASN A 15 29.98 39.36 -23.02
C ASN A 15 28.45 39.23 -22.85
N VAL A 16 27.68 40.19 -23.35
CA VAL A 16 26.20 40.12 -23.34
C VAL A 16 25.71 38.97 -24.23
N ARG A 17 26.30 38.77 -25.42
CA ARG A 17 25.98 37.62 -26.29
C ARG A 17 26.34 36.29 -25.64
N LYS A 18 27.49 36.20 -24.97
CA LYS A 18 27.92 34.98 -24.26
C LYS A 18 27.00 34.66 -23.08
N ASN A 19 26.62 35.65 -22.29
CA ASN A 19 25.65 35.47 -21.20
C ASN A 19 24.26 35.11 -21.72
N ARG A 20 23.78 35.71 -22.83
CA ARG A 20 22.51 35.31 -23.46
C ARG A 20 22.50 33.84 -23.90
N LYS A 21 23.61 33.35 -24.45
CA LYS A 21 23.73 31.94 -24.84
C LYS A 21 23.73 31.01 -23.62
N ARG A 22 24.37 31.42 -22.52
CA ARG A 22 24.42 30.66 -21.26
C ARG A 22 23.06 30.62 -20.54
N ILE A 23 22.32 31.72 -20.57
CA ILE A 23 20.95 31.77 -20.04
C ILE A 23 20.02 30.89 -20.88
N ARG A 24 20.14 30.89 -22.22
CA ARG A 24 19.38 29.96 -23.08
C ARG A 24 19.75 28.48 -22.90
N SER A 25 20.99 28.17 -22.53
CA SER A 25 21.37 26.78 -22.23
C SER A 25 20.83 26.35 -20.86
N LEU A 26 20.82 27.25 -19.87
CA LEU A 26 20.18 26.99 -18.57
C LEU A 26 18.66 26.83 -18.71
N ASP A 27 18.01 27.63 -19.56
CA ASP A 27 16.57 27.54 -19.84
C ASP A 27 16.18 26.26 -20.61
N LYS A 28 17.13 25.69 -21.37
CA LYS A 28 16.97 24.38 -22.01
C LYS A 28 17.11 23.22 -21.02
N GLU A 29 17.95 23.36 -20.00
CA GLU A 29 18.07 22.35 -18.94
C GLU A 29 16.89 22.40 -17.94
N THR A 30 16.37 23.59 -17.63
CA THR A 30 15.12 23.71 -16.85
C THR A 30 13.89 23.19 -17.59
N HIS A 31 13.90 23.19 -18.93
CA HIS A 31 12.87 22.52 -19.72
C HIS A 31 12.91 20.98 -19.66
N PHE A 32 14.00 20.39 -19.19
CA PHE A 32 14.09 18.96 -18.87
C PHE A 32 13.47 18.62 -17.51
N LEU A 33 13.23 19.64 -16.68
CA LEU A 33 12.45 19.60 -15.44
C LEU A 33 11.00 20.04 -15.67
N ARG A 34 10.39 19.70 -16.81
CA ARG A 34 8.92 19.68 -16.85
C ARG A 34 8.47 18.62 -15.83
N PRO A 35 7.47 18.89 -14.98
CA PRO A 35 6.81 17.80 -14.28
C PRO A 35 6.41 16.78 -15.36
N LEU A 36 6.86 15.54 -15.18
CA LEU A 36 6.54 14.44 -16.08
C LEU A 36 5.04 14.52 -16.38
N LYS A 37 4.63 14.44 -17.66
CA LYS A 37 3.21 14.43 -18.05
C LYS A 37 2.36 13.46 -17.21
N PHE A 38 3.02 12.43 -16.69
CA PHE A 38 2.47 11.48 -15.72
C PHE A 38 2.03 12.14 -14.40
N GLU A 39 2.87 12.96 -13.76
CA GLU A 39 2.50 13.66 -12.52
C GLU A 39 1.31 14.60 -12.74
N SER A 40 1.32 15.39 -13.83
CA SER A 40 0.17 16.26 -14.12
C SER A 40 -1.12 15.48 -14.35
N ALA A 41 -1.04 14.31 -14.98
CA ALA A 41 -2.20 13.45 -15.20
C ALA A 41 -2.70 12.82 -13.89
N VAL A 42 -1.80 12.38 -13.01
CA VAL A 42 -2.14 11.84 -11.69
C VAL A 42 -2.78 12.91 -10.80
N THR A 43 -2.23 14.13 -10.79
CA THR A 43 -2.82 15.25 -10.06
C THR A 43 -4.21 15.59 -10.57
N GLN A 44 -4.38 15.65 -11.90
CA GLN A 44 -5.67 15.95 -12.52
C GLN A 44 -6.73 14.87 -12.23
N LEU A 45 -6.35 13.59 -12.31
CA LEU A 45 -7.22 12.48 -11.93
C LEU A 45 -7.60 12.52 -10.45
N SER A 46 -6.64 12.84 -9.57
CA SER A 46 -6.89 13.00 -8.13
C SER A 46 -7.90 14.11 -7.88
N THR A 47 -7.75 15.28 -8.51
CA THR A 47 -8.70 16.40 -8.34
C THR A 47 -10.10 16.06 -8.83
N THR A 48 -10.22 15.44 -10.01
CA THR A 48 -11.52 15.03 -10.56
C THR A 48 -12.20 13.97 -9.70
N TRP A 49 -11.43 13.03 -9.15
CA TRP A 49 -11.93 12.03 -8.22
C TRP A 49 -12.47 12.64 -6.93
N LEU A 50 -11.74 13.60 -6.35
CA LEU A 50 -12.16 14.29 -5.14
C LEU A 50 -13.46 15.08 -5.35
N GLU A 51 -13.61 15.75 -6.48
CA GLU A 51 -14.85 16.45 -6.85
C GLU A 51 -16.03 15.48 -6.98
N PHE A 52 -15.83 14.37 -7.69
CA PHE A 52 -16.86 13.34 -7.84
C PHE A 52 -17.27 12.75 -6.49
N ARG A 53 -16.30 12.39 -5.64
CA ARG A 53 -16.54 11.88 -4.29
C ARG A 53 -17.36 12.85 -3.46
N ASN A 54 -16.96 14.13 -3.45
CA ASN A 54 -17.64 15.16 -2.66
C ASN A 54 -19.05 15.45 -3.18
N SER A 55 -19.29 15.32 -4.49
CA SER A 55 -20.60 15.60 -5.10
C SER A 55 -21.59 14.44 -5.03
N LYS A 56 -21.12 13.19 -5.11
CA LYS A 56 -21.98 12.02 -5.35
C LYS A 56 -21.95 10.96 -4.26
N ILE A 57 -20.87 10.90 -3.47
CA ILE A 57 -20.66 9.80 -2.52
C ILE A 57 -20.82 10.27 -1.08
N LEU A 58 -20.33 11.48 -0.76
CA LEU A 58 -20.45 11.98 0.60
C LEU A 58 -21.90 12.37 0.93
N PRO A 59 -22.38 11.99 2.14
CA PRO A 59 -23.75 12.29 2.56
C PRO A 59 -23.99 13.79 2.59
N SER A 60 -25.11 14.22 1.99
CA SER A 60 -25.49 15.63 1.89
C SER A 60 -26.18 16.18 3.15
N SER A 61 -26.59 15.28 4.06
CA SER A 61 -27.28 15.63 5.30
C SER A 61 -26.50 15.15 6.53
N ASP A 62 -26.58 15.91 7.63
CA ASP A 62 -25.86 15.60 8.88
C ASP A 62 -26.27 14.25 9.49
N MET A 63 -27.53 13.84 9.32
CA MET A 63 -28.04 12.56 9.81
C MET A 63 -27.45 11.37 9.04
N GLU A 64 -27.44 11.45 7.70
CA GLU A 64 -26.81 10.43 6.84
C GLU A 64 -25.29 10.37 7.07
N ALA A 65 -24.68 11.50 7.41
CA ALA A 65 -23.27 11.54 7.81
C ALA A 65 -23.02 10.73 9.08
N VAL A 66 -23.84 10.93 10.13
CA VAL A 66 -23.71 10.17 11.39
C VAL A 66 -23.92 8.66 11.17
N GLU A 67 -24.92 8.27 10.39
CA GLU A 67 -25.16 6.86 10.06
C GLU A 67 -24.00 6.26 9.25
N SER A 68 -23.49 6.99 8.25
CA SER A 68 -22.32 6.57 7.48
C SER A 68 -21.07 6.40 8.35
N TRP A 69 -20.84 7.32 9.29
CA TRP A 69 -19.71 7.27 10.23
C TRP A 69 -19.81 6.10 11.22
N THR A 70 -21.01 5.80 11.71
CA THR A 70 -21.22 4.66 12.63
C THR A 70 -21.07 3.32 11.91
N LEU A 71 -21.60 3.18 10.70
CA LEU A 71 -21.37 2.01 9.85
C LEU A 71 -19.88 1.83 9.53
N LEU A 72 -19.20 2.90 9.14
CA LEU A 72 -17.76 2.93 8.88
C LEU A 72 -16.95 2.40 10.06
N ASN A 73 -17.21 2.93 11.26
CA ASN A 73 -16.50 2.53 12.46
C ASN A 73 -16.79 1.06 12.82
N THR A 74 -18.03 0.61 12.63
CA THR A 74 -18.43 -0.79 12.87
C THR A 74 -17.76 -1.75 11.88
N LEU A 75 -17.64 -1.38 10.60
CA LEU A 75 -16.93 -2.14 9.58
C LEU A 75 -15.43 -2.23 9.87
N ASN A 76 -14.79 -1.13 10.24
CA ASN A 76 -13.37 -1.14 10.62
C ASN A 76 -13.12 -1.98 11.87
N MET A 77 -13.97 -1.84 12.90
CA MET A 77 -13.85 -2.60 14.14
C MET A 77 -14.08 -4.11 13.92
N SER A 78 -15.08 -4.48 13.11
CA SER A 78 -15.34 -5.88 12.77
C SER A 78 -14.23 -6.48 11.91
N ALA A 79 -13.72 -5.75 10.91
CA ALA A 79 -12.57 -6.19 10.11
C ALA A 79 -11.32 -6.38 10.98
N THR A 80 -11.07 -5.45 11.91
CA THR A 80 -9.97 -5.54 12.88
C THR A 80 -10.15 -6.78 13.75
N LEU A 81 -11.31 -6.97 14.38
CA LEU A 81 -11.59 -8.13 15.23
C LEU A 81 -11.44 -9.46 14.48
N ILE A 82 -11.91 -9.53 13.22
CA ILE A 82 -11.72 -10.72 12.38
C ILE A 82 -10.23 -10.97 12.13
N CYS A 83 -9.44 -9.95 11.77
CA CYS A 83 -8.00 -10.11 11.57
C CYS A 83 -7.29 -10.56 12.86
N MET A 84 -7.67 -10.01 14.01
CA MET A 84 -7.12 -10.38 15.32
C MET A 84 -7.43 -11.85 15.66
N VAL A 85 -8.69 -12.27 15.48
CA VAL A 85 -9.14 -13.64 15.78
C VAL A 85 -8.53 -14.65 14.82
N LEU A 86 -8.28 -14.30 13.55
CA LEU A 86 -7.72 -15.23 12.57
C LEU A 86 -6.22 -15.48 12.75
N LYS A 87 -5.47 -14.56 13.38
CA LYS A 87 -4.03 -14.77 13.67
C LYS A 87 -3.77 -15.51 14.98
N LEU A 88 -4.69 -15.48 15.94
CA LEU A 88 -4.57 -16.20 17.22
C LEU A 88 -4.42 -17.74 17.06
N PRO A 89 -5.18 -18.43 16.18
CA PRO A 89 -4.98 -19.86 15.93
C PRO A 89 -3.57 -20.18 15.48
N GLN A 90 -2.94 -19.32 14.66
CA GLN A 90 -1.56 -19.52 14.20
C GLN A 90 -0.57 -19.44 15.37
N ILE A 91 -0.74 -18.47 16.28
CA ILE A 91 0.10 -18.31 17.48
C ILE A 91 -0.07 -19.51 18.42
N ILE A 92 -1.31 -19.94 18.66
CA ILE A 92 -1.64 -21.06 19.56
C ILE A 92 -1.14 -22.39 18.99
N LEU A 93 -1.35 -22.64 17.68
CA LEU A 93 -0.84 -23.83 17.00
C LEU A 93 0.69 -23.90 17.08
N LEU A 94 1.38 -22.78 16.85
CA LEU A 94 2.83 -22.73 16.90
C LEU A 94 3.36 -22.97 18.32
N GLY A 95 2.73 -22.37 19.33
CA GLY A 95 3.06 -22.59 20.74
C GLY A 95 2.85 -24.03 21.19
N ASN A 96 1.76 -24.67 20.73
CA ASN A 96 1.45 -26.06 21.06
C ASN A 96 2.29 -27.08 20.27
N ALA A 97 2.60 -26.79 19.00
CA ALA A 97 3.37 -27.68 18.14
C ALA A 97 4.88 -27.63 18.42
N LYS A 98 5.38 -26.57 19.08
CA LYS A 98 6.82 -26.28 19.29
C LYS A 98 7.65 -26.46 18.01
N SER A 99 7.03 -26.21 16.86
CA SER A 99 7.59 -26.53 15.54
C SER A 99 7.10 -25.50 14.53
N THR A 100 8.01 -24.98 13.73
CA THR A 100 7.76 -23.95 12.72
C THR A 100 7.20 -24.52 11.40
N LYS A 101 6.99 -25.84 11.33
CA LYS A 101 6.43 -26.53 10.17
C LYS A 101 4.98 -26.09 9.90
N GLY A 102 4.81 -25.21 8.91
CA GLY A 102 3.50 -24.75 8.42
C GLY A 102 3.36 -23.22 8.32
N VAL A 103 4.28 -22.45 8.91
CA VAL A 103 4.28 -20.99 8.83
C VAL A 103 5.47 -20.50 8.01
N SER A 104 5.20 -19.77 6.93
CA SER A 104 6.26 -19.21 6.07
C SER A 104 6.81 -17.91 6.68
N LEU A 105 8.04 -17.96 7.19
CA LEU A 105 8.76 -16.80 7.71
C LEU A 105 8.81 -15.65 6.70
N ARG A 106 9.02 -15.96 5.42
CA ARG A 106 9.08 -14.95 4.34
C ARG A 106 7.74 -14.27 4.11
N ALA A 107 6.64 -15.01 4.20
CA ALA A 107 5.30 -14.43 4.09
C ALA A 107 5.00 -13.51 5.27
N LEU A 108 5.36 -13.93 6.49
CA LEU A 108 5.18 -13.12 7.69
C LEU A 108 5.98 -11.81 7.64
N LEU A 109 7.25 -11.86 7.22
CA LEU A 109 8.08 -10.66 7.04
C LEU A 109 7.50 -9.70 6.00
N LEU A 110 6.91 -10.24 4.92
CA LEU A 110 6.29 -9.44 3.87
C LEU A 110 4.99 -8.77 4.36
N GLU A 111 4.18 -9.48 5.14
CA GLU A 111 2.98 -8.91 5.79
C GLU A 111 3.37 -7.79 6.76
N LEU A 112 4.34 -8.04 7.65
CA LEU A 112 4.82 -7.08 8.64
C LEU A 112 5.36 -5.81 7.96
N THR A 113 6.15 -5.97 6.89
CA THR A 113 6.63 -4.86 6.07
C THR A 113 5.47 -4.10 5.43
N GLY A 114 4.48 -4.80 4.91
CA GLY A 114 3.31 -4.18 4.28
C GLY A 114 2.48 -3.35 5.24
N TYR A 115 2.28 -3.81 6.48
CA TYR A 115 1.57 -3.05 7.51
C TYR A 115 2.36 -1.83 7.97
N ILE A 116 3.68 -1.97 8.13
CA ILE A 116 4.57 -0.86 8.49
C ILE A 116 4.57 0.25 7.44
N VAL A 117 4.71 -0.12 6.16
CA VAL A 117 4.67 0.83 5.03
C VAL A 117 3.32 1.55 5.00
N PHE A 118 2.22 0.80 5.17
CA PHE A 118 0.88 1.36 5.11
C PHE A 118 0.59 2.30 6.30
N ALA A 119 0.95 1.90 7.52
CA ALA A 119 0.80 2.74 8.71
C ALA A 119 1.64 4.02 8.62
N SER A 120 2.88 3.90 8.11
CA SER A 120 3.77 5.04 7.87
C SER A 120 3.18 6.01 6.85
N TYR A 121 2.65 5.49 5.74
CA TYR A 121 1.98 6.30 4.72
C TYR A 121 0.82 7.09 5.30
N GLN A 122 -0.08 6.44 6.04
CA GLN A 122 -1.24 7.11 6.60
C GLN A 122 -0.87 8.16 7.65
N LYS A 123 0.16 7.89 8.46
CA LYS A 123 0.70 8.85 9.43
C LYS A 123 1.34 10.06 8.73
N HIS A 124 2.08 9.82 7.64
CA HIS A 124 2.78 10.88 6.90
C HIS A 124 1.81 11.83 6.19
N HIS A 125 0.75 11.29 5.59
CA HIS A 125 -0.30 12.06 4.91
C HIS A 125 -1.34 12.65 5.88
N GLY A 126 -1.16 12.51 7.19
CA GLY A 126 -1.99 13.17 8.21
C GLY A 126 -3.43 12.65 8.31
N PHE A 127 -3.68 11.39 7.94
CA PHE A 127 -5.03 10.83 8.01
C PHE A 127 -5.52 10.64 9.46
N PRO A 128 -6.85 10.56 9.70
CA PRO A 128 -7.40 10.40 11.04
C PRO A 128 -6.89 9.14 11.73
N ILE A 129 -6.57 9.21 13.02
CA ILE A 129 -6.02 8.07 13.80
C ILE A 129 -6.87 6.80 13.67
N ALA A 130 -8.20 6.93 13.62
CA ALA A 130 -9.12 5.80 13.46
C ALA A 130 -8.89 4.97 12.17
N THR A 131 -8.31 5.57 11.13
CA THR A 131 -8.02 4.90 9.85
C THR A 131 -6.78 4.02 9.88
N TYR A 132 -5.86 4.26 10.84
CA TYR A 132 -4.62 3.51 10.93
C TYR A 132 -4.33 2.88 12.28
N LEU A 133 -5.16 3.08 13.31
CA LEU A 133 -4.99 2.49 14.65
C LEU A 133 -4.94 0.95 14.62
N GLU A 134 -5.60 0.32 13.65
CA GLU A 134 -5.59 -1.13 13.47
C GLU A 134 -4.20 -1.69 13.11
N TYR A 135 -3.39 -0.96 12.32
CA TYR A 135 -2.12 -1.49 11.80
C TYR A 135 -1.03 -1.63 12.86
N PRO A 136 -0.82 -0.69 13.81
CA PRO A 136 0.08 -0.89 14.94
C PRO A 136 -0.23 -2.15 15.75
N ILE A 137 -1.52 -2.46 15.94
CA ILE A 137 -1.94 -3.67 16.67
C ILE A 137 -1.56 -4.92 15.87
N LEU A 138 -1.85 -4.94 14.56
CA LEU A 138 -1.45 -6.04 13.67
C LEU A 138 0.08 -6.22 13.60
N VAL A 139 0.84 -5.12 13.53
CA VAL A 139 2.31 -5.12 13.55
C VAL A 139 2.84 -5.72 14.86
N ALA A 140 2.24 -5.37 16.01
CA ALA A 140 2.64 -5.92 17.29
C ALA A 140 2.40 -7.45 17.35
N GLN A 141 1.25 -7.92 16.87
CA GLN A 141 0.94 -9.36 16.84
C GLN A 141 1.88 -10.15 15.92
N ASP A 142 2.13 -9.64 14.72
CA ASP A 142 3.04 -10.27 13.76
C ASP A 142 4.49 -10.28 14.27
N SER A 143 4.89 -9.24 15.01
CA SER A 143 6.19 -9.19 15.67
C SER A 143 6.32 -10.24 16.77
N ILE A 144 5.27 -10.45 17.58
CA ILE A 144 5.24 -11.52 18.59
C ILE A 144 5.34 -12.90 17.92
N LEU A 145 4.58 -13.12 16.84
CA LEU A 145 4.63 -14.37 16.08
C LEU A 145 6.03 -14.60 15.46
N LEU A 146 6.65 -13.56 14.90
CA LEU A 146 8.01 -13.61 14.36
C LEU A 146 9.02 -13.99 15.43
N LEU A 147 8.93 -13.36 16.62
CA LEU A 147 9.78 -13.69 17.76
C LEU A 147 9.60 -15.13 18.22
N LEU A 148 8.36 -15.64 18.25
CA LEU A 148 8.07 -17.02 18.64
C LEU A 148 8.67 -18.02 17.64
N ILE A 149 8.57 -17.78 16.33
CA ILE A 149 9.19 -18.60 15.29
C ILE A 149 10.71 -18.65 15.48
N LEU A 150 11.34 -17.47 15.64
CA LEU A 150 12.80 -17.38 15.79
C LEU A 150 13.31 -17.98 17.10
N HIS A 151 12.50 -17.92 18.16
CA HIS A 151 12.80 -18.58 19.42
C HIS A 151 12.74 -20.10 19.30
N LEU A 152 11.73 -20.64 18.61
CA LEU A 152 11.58 -22.08 18.36
C LEU A 152 12.67 -22.63 17.42
N ASP A 153 13.10 -21.85 16.43
CA ASP A 153 14.21 -22.22 15.53
C ASP A 153 15.60 -22.07 16.19
N GLY A 154 15.69 -21.59 17.44
CA GLY A 154 16.93 -21.46 18.21
C GLY A 154 17.88 -20.35 17.73
N ASN A 155 17.48 -19.54 16.75
CA ASN A 155 18.30 -18.52 16.10
C ASN A 155 18.04 -17.11 16.67
N LEU A 156 18.29 -16.92 17.96
CA LEU A 156 18.10 -15.62 18.65
C LEU A 156 18.90 -14.47 17.99
N TRP A 157 20.04 -14.76 17.37
CA TRP A 157 20.81 -13.77 16.62
C TRP A 157 20.03 -13.20 15.44
N GLN A 158 19.29 -14.03 14.71
CA GLN A 158 18.48 -13.56 13.58
C GLN A 158 17.37 -12.60 14.04
N SER A 159 16.82 -12.79 15.24
CA SER A 159 15.84 -11.85 15.83
C SER A 159 16.39 -10.44 15.99
N LEU A 160 17.64 -10.30 16.46
CA LEU A 160 18.29 -8.99 16.58
C LEU A 160 18.49 -8.33 15.20
N ILE A 161 18.90 -9.11 14.20
CA ILE A 161 19.08 -8.61 12.83
C ILE A 161 17.74 -8.16 12.25
N TYR A 162 16.67 -8.95 12.38
CA TYR A 162 15.35 -8.57 11.90
C TYR A 162 14.81 -7.33 12.60
N SER A 163 14.95 -7.24 13.93
CA SER A 163 14.57 -6.06 14.71
C SER A 163 15.32 -4.82 14.24
N LEU A 164 16.64 -4.92 14.04
CA LEU A 164 17.46 -3.82 13.54
C LEU A 164 17.00 -3.39 12.14
N VAL A 165 16.80 -4.34 11.22
CA VAL A 165 16.33 -4.07 9.85
C VAL A 165 14.97 -3.37 9.87
N PHE A 166 14.03 -3.80 10.73
CA PHE A 166 12.72 -3.17 10.85
C PHE A 166 12.81 -1.74 11.40
N VAL A 167 13.61 -1.52 12.44
CA VAL A 167 13.80 -0.18 13.03
C VAL A 167 14.49 0.75 12.03
N THR A 168 15.57 0.30 11.37
CA THR A 168 16.28 1.10 10.36
C THR A 168 15.42 1.35 9.13
N GLY A 169 14.66 0.34 8.70
CA GLY A 169 13.77 0.43 7.55
C GLY A 169 12.62 1.39 7.81
N TRP A 170 12.04 1.38 9.02
CA TRP A 170 11.02 2.33 9.44
C TRP A 170 11.56 3.78 9.40
N GLN A 171 12.73 4.03 9.98
CA GLN A 171 13.35 5.36 10.00
C GLN A 171 13.66 5.87 8.59
N LEU A 172 14.20 5.01 7.73
CA LEU A 172 14.50 5.34 6.33
C LEU A 172 13.22 5.64 5.54
N LEU A 173 12.14 4.90 5.79
CA LEU A 173 10.84 5.15 5.17
C LEU A 173 10.35 6.57 5.49
N THR A 174 10.43 6.98 6.76
CA THR A 174 9.95 8.28 7.22
C THR A 174 10.84 9.46 6.82
N TRP A 175 11.97 9.21 6.14
CA TRP A 175 12.95 10.25 5.83
C TRP A 175 12.47 11.21 4.73
N GLN A 176 11.71 10.74 3.74
CA GLN A 176 11.30 11.57 2.60
C GLN A 176 9.98 11.12 1.98
N SER A 177 9.11 12.08 1.62
CA SER A 177 7.74 11.82 1.17
C SER A 177 7.65 10.87 -0.04
N TRP A 178 8.51 11.05 -1.06
CA TRP A 178 8.48 10.19 -2.26
C TRP A 178 8.86 8.73 -1.96
N ILE A 179 9.65 8.47 -0.91
CA ILE A 179 10.07 7.11 -0.53
C ILE A 179 8.85 6.33 -0.03
N ILE A 180 7.97 6.98 0.71
CA ILE A 180 6.78 6.36 1.32
C ILE A 180 5.76 6.00 0.24
N ASP A 181 5.52 6.91 -0.71
CA ASP A 181 4.60 6.68 -1.83
C ASP A 181 5.13 5.56 -2.75
N LEU A 182 6.44 5.56 -3.01
CA LEU A 182 7.09 4.51 -3.79
C LEU A 182 7.06 3.16 -3.06
N ALA A 183 7.33 3.14 -1.76
CA ALA A 183 7.26 1.94 -0.93
C ALA A 183 5.85 1.34 -0.92
N LEU A 184 4.81 2.18 -0.84
CA LEU A 184 3.42 1.72 -0.90
C LEU A 184 3.09 1.09 -2.27
N SER A 185 3.58 1.70 -3.35
CA SER A 185 3.39 1.19 -4.71
C SER A 185 4.11 -0.15 -4.93
N PHE A 186 5.37 -0.26 -4.51
CA PHE A 186 6.11 -1.53 -4.55
C PHE A 186 5.48 -2.61 -3.69
N CYS A 187 5.04 -2.28 -2.48
CA CYS A 187 4.36 -3.22 -1.60
C CYS A 187 3.09 -3.79 -2.27
N THR A 188 2.33 -2.93 -2.95
CA THR A 188 1.14 -3.33 -3.69
C THR A 188 1.49 -4.23 -4.87
N PHE A 189 2.53 -3.88 -5.63
CA PHE A 189 3.00 -4.68 -6.76
C PHE A 189 3.48 -6.07 -6.34
N ILE A 190 4.29 -6.14 -5.28
CA ILE A 190 4.79 -7.40 -4.71
C ILE A 190 3.64 -8.25 -4.15
N SER A 191 2.68 -7.61 -3.47
CA SER A 191 1.50 -8.32 -2.94
C SER A 191 0.64 -8.87 -4.08
N GLY A 192 0.49 -8.10 -5.16
CA GLY A 192 -0.24 -8.51 -6.34
C GLY A 192 0.45 -9.68 -7.07
N SER A 193 1.76 -9.57 -7.30
CA SER A 193 2.54 -10.63 -7.95
C SER A 193 2.54 -11.93 -7.14
N SER A 194 2.63 -11.87 -5.82
CA SER A 194 2.54 -13.05 -4.96
C SER A 194 1.22 -13.79 -5.13
N LYS A 195 0.10 -13.07 -5.13
CA LYS A 195 -1.24 -13.66 -5.32
C LYS A 195 -1.43 -14.22 -6.73
N PHE A 196 -0.86 -13.56 -7.72
CA PHE A 196 -0.84 -14.04 -9.09
C PHE A 196 -0.02 -15.34 -9.23
N THR A 197 1.14 -15.44 -8.61
CA THR A 197 1.93 -16.69 -8.60
C THR A 197 1.19 -17.81 -7.86
N GLN A 198 0.50 -17.51 -6.76
CA GLN A 198 -0.34 -18.50 -6.06
C GLN A 198 -1.47 -19.03 -6.95
N LEU A 199 -2.10 -18.15 -7.73
CA LEU A 199 -3.12 -18.53 -8.72
C LEU A 199 -2.53 -19.44 -9.82
N GLN A 200 -1.37 -19.09 -10.36
CA GLN A 200 -0.69 -19.91 -11.37
C GLN A 200 -0.34 -21.29 -10.82
N CYS A 201 0.15 -21.36 -9.58
CA CYS A 201 0.45 -22.61 -8.91
C CYS A 201 -0.83 -23.46 -8.72
N LEU A 202 -1.94 -22.84 -8.33
CA LEU A 202 -3.24 -23.50 -8.19
C LEU A 202 -3.76 -24.06 -9.53
N TRP A 203 -3.60 -23.32 -10.62
CA TRP A 203 -3.96 -23.82 -11.96
C TRP A 203 -3.08 -24.97 -12.42
N ALA A 204 -1.79 -24.92 -12.11
CA ALA A 204 -0.84 -25.97 -12.47
C ALA A 204 -1.03 -27.26 -11.64
N SER A 205 -1.34 -27.13 -10.35
CA SER A 205 -1.53 -28.29 -9.46
C SER A 205 -2.92 -28.90 -9.54
N GLY A 206 -3.95 -28.10 -9.86
CA GLY A 206 -5.36 -28.53 -9.86
C GLY A 206 -5.91 -28.93 -8.48
N ASP A 207 -5.09 -28.85 -7.42
CA ASP A 207 -5.45 -29.26 -6.07
C ASP A 207 -5.79 -28.02 -5.21
N ALA A 208 -7.10 -27.74 -5.12
CA ALA A 208 -7.65 -26.70 -4.27
C ALA A 208 -7.78 -27.11 -2.79
N GLY A 209 -7.32 -28.30 -2.40
CA GLY A 209 -7.40 -28.84 -1.05
C GLY A 209 -6.55 -28.08 -0.04
N GLN A 210 -5.39 -27.58 -0.45
CA GLN A 210 -4.48 -26.82 0.43
C GLN A 210 -4.89 -25.36 0.63
N VAL A 211 -5.80 -24.84 -0.20
CA VAL A 211 -6.18 -23.42 -0.21
C VAL A 211 -7.61 -23.24 0.31
N SER A 212 -7.73 -22.60 1.47
CA SER A 212 -9.05 -22.40 2.11
C SER A 212 -9.87 -21.34 1.39
N ALA A 213 -10.96 -21.77 0.72
CA ALA A 213 -11.94 -20.89 0.07
C ALA A 213 -12.49 -19.83 1.03
N LEU A 214 -12.70 -20.19 2.31
CA LEU A 214 -13.18 -19.28 3.35
C LEU A 214 -12.18 -18.15 3.62
N SER A 215 -10.88 -18.44 3.64
CA SER A 215 -9.83 -17.44 3.87
C SER A 215 -9.74 -16.43 2.73
N TRP A 216 -9.92 -16.87 1.48
CA TRP A 216 -9.96 -15.97 0.31
C TRP A 216 -11.27 -15.18 0.24
N ALA A 217 -12.40 -15.77 0.62
CA ALA A 217 -13.68 -15.05 0.73
C ALA A 217 -13.59 -13.94 1.78
N LEU A 218 -13.13 -14.25 2.99
CA LEU A 218 -12.92 -13.28 4.06
C LEU A 218 -11.95 -12.18 3.64
N SER A 219 -10.82 -12.55 3.01
CA SER A 219 -9.85 -11.55 2.49
C SER A 219 -10.47 -10.63 1.44
N THR A 220 -11.34 -11.15 0.57
CA THR A 220 -12.05 -10.36 -0.44
C THR A 220 -13.03 -9.40 0.22
N CYS A 221 -13.84 -9.88 1.17
CA CYS A 221 -14.77 -9.05 1.94
C CYS A 221 -14.03 -7.94 2.71
N THR A 222 -12.91 -8.25 3.36
CA THR A 222 -12.08 -7.26 4.05
C THR A 222 -11.53 -6.20 3.10
N CYS A 223 -11.08 -6.58 1.90
CA CYS A 223 -10.60 -5.60 0.92
C CYS A 223 -11.73 -4.71 0.39
N ILE A 224 -12.94 -5.25 0.19
CA ILE A 224 -14.12 -4.46 -0.19
C ILE A 224 -14.49 -3.48 0.92
N ALA A 225 -14.51 -3.92 2.19
CA ALA A 225 -14.73 -3.05 3.33
C ALA A 225 -13.70 -1.92 3.38
N ARG A 226 -12.42 -2.21 3.10
CA ARG A 226 -11.33 -1.22 3.04
C ARG A 226 -11.48 -0.24 1.88
N ILE A 227 -12.01 -0.65 0.72
CA ILE A 227 -12.36 0.27 -0.37
C ILE A 227 -13.40 1.27 0.13
N PHE A 228 -14.49 0.77 0.72
CA PHE A 228 -15.56 1.62 1.24
C PHE A 228 -15.05 2.58 2.32
N THR A 229 -14.27 2.08 3.28
CA THR A 229 -13.75 2.93 4.36
C THR A 229 -12.75 3.96 3.87
N THR A 230 -11.92 3.62 2.88
CA THR A 230 -10.99 4.56 2.23
C THR A 230 -11.76 5.67 1.54
N ILE A 231 -12.80 5.34 0.76
CA ILE A 231 -13.60 6.34 0.04
C ILE A 231 -14.23 7.35 1.01
N LEU A 232 -14.78 6.87 2.13
CA LEU A 232 -15.45 7.72 3.12
C LEU A 232 -14.49 8.51 4.02
N SER A 233 -13.33 7.94 4.37
CA SER A 233 -12.43 8.55 5.38
C SER A 233 -11.39 9.49 4.77
N THR A 234 -10.68 9.05 3.72
CA THR A 234 -9.51 9.75 3.18
C THR A 234 -9.72 10.13 1.70
N GLY A 235 -10.37 9.25 0.94
CA GLY A 235 -10.52 9.26 -0.52
C GLY A 235 -9.21 9.36 -1.28
N ASP A 236 -8.12 8.91 -0.67
CA ASP A 236 -6.81 8.83 -1.29
C ASP A 236 -6.83 7.81 -2.44
N LEU A 237 -6.51 8.27 -3.64
CA LEU A 237 -6.58 7.46 -4.85
C LEU A 237 -5.54 6.32 -4.83
N GLN A 238 -4.36 6.54 -4.24
CA GLN A 238 -3.30 5.55 -4.20
C GLN A 238 -3.65 4.38 -3.28
N VAL A 239 -4.19 4.67 -2.10
CA VAL A 239 -4.73 3.68 -1.16
C VAL A 239 -5.92 2.95 -1.77
N LEU A 240 -6.81 3.68 -2.45
CA LEU A 240 -7.96 3.10 -3.14
C LEU A 240 -7.53 2.10 -4.23
N LEU A 241 -6.59 2.50 -5.10
CA LEU A 241 -6.05 1.64 -6.15
C LEU A 241 -5.42 0.36 -5.60
N ARG A 242 -4.67 0.47 -4.48
CA ARG A 242 -4.13 -0.69 -3.79
C ARG A 242 -5.21 -1.69 -3.41
N PHE A 243 -6.29 -1.25 -2.75
CA PHE A 243 -7.36 -2.16 -2.34
C PHE A 243 -8.19 -2.67 -3.52
N CYS A 244 -8.37 -1.88 -4.58
CA CYS A 244 -9.00 -2.35 -5.81
C CYS A 244 -8.23 -3.51 -6.45
N VAL A 245 -6.92 -3.34 -6.67
CA VAL A 245 -6.05 -4.40 -7.22
C VAL A 245 -6.09 -5.65 -6.35
N LEU A 246 -5.98 -5.47 -5.03
CA LEU A 246 -5.98 -6.60 -4.09
C LEU A 246 -7.33 -7.32 -4.05
N THR A 247 -8.45 -6.59 -4.15
CA THR A 247 -9.80 -7.17 -4.22
C THR A 247 -9.99 -7.98 -5.48
N THR A 248 -9.60 -7.46 -6.64
CA THR A 248 -9.71 -8.18 -7.92
C THR A 248 -8.91 -9.48 -7.88
N LEU A 249 -7.67 -9.44 -7.40
CA LEU A 249 -6.81 -10.62 -7.31
C LEU A 249 -7.34 -11.63 -6.28
N ASN A 250 -7.76 -11.18 -5.10
CA ASN A 250 -8.33 -12.06 -4.07
C ASN A 250 -9.63 -12.72 -4.57
N GLY A 251 -10.50 -11.94 -5.23
CA GLY A 251 -11.75 -12.44 -5.80
C GLY A 251 -11.51 -13.45 -6.92
N TRP A 252 -10.51 -13.22 -7.77
CA TRP A 252 -10.13 -14.16 -8.83
C TRP A 252 -9.65 -15.50 -8.25
N VAL A 253 -8.78 -15.47 -7.25
CA VAL A 253 -8.33 -16.69 -6.57
C VAL A 253 -9.49 -17.40 -5.89
N PHE A 254 -10.38 -16.67 -5.22
CA PHE A 254 -11.57 -17.24 -4.60
C PHE A 254 -12.47 -17.96 -5.64
N LEU A 255 -12.80 -17.30 -6.75
CA LEU A 255 -13.60 -17.89 -7.83
C LEU A 255 -12.95 -19.16 -8.39
N THR A 256 -11.63 -19.12 -8.55
CA THR A 256 -10.86 -20.28 -9.02
C THR A 256 -10.97 -21.44 -8.03
N VAL A 257 -10.74 -21.22 -6.73
CA VAL A 257 -10.86 -22.26 -5.70
C VAL A 257 -12.27 -22.86 -5.66
N VAL A 258 -13.31 -22.03 -5.78
CA VAL A 258 -14.71 -22.50 -5.83
C VAL A 258 -14.97 -23.36 -7.07
N TYR A 259 -14.48 -22.93 -8.24
CA TYR A 259 -14.61 -23.67 -9.48
C TYR A 259 -13.97 -25.07 -9.39
N TYR A 260 -12.72 -25.16 -8.90
CA TYR A 260 -12.03 -26.44 -8.73
C TYR A 260 -12.73 -27.34 -7.70
N LYS A 261 -13.22 -26.79 -6.58
CA LYS A 261 -13.97 -27.58 -5.58
C LYS A 261 -15.30 -28.10 -6.11
N TRP A 262 -15.98 -27.34 -6.96
CA TRP A 262 -17.23 -27.80 -7.59
C TRP A 262 -16.96 -28.90 -8.62
N HIS A 263 -15.96 -28.72 -9.49
CA HIS A 263 -15.63 -29.72 -10.50
C HIS A 263 -14.97 -30.98 -9.93
N GLY A 264 -14.18 -30.88 -8.86
CA GLY A 264 -13.61 -32.04 -8.17
C GLY A 264 -14.65 -32.93 -7.47
N LYS A 265 -15.79 -32.35 -7.03
CA LYS A 265 -16.92 -33.12 -6.47
C LYS A 265 -17.73 -33.90 -7.50
N LYS A 266 -17.56 -33.65 -8.81
CA LYS A 266 -18.28 -34.40 -9.86
C LYS A 266 -17.56 -35.68 -10.30
N LEU A 267 -16.37 -35.97 -9.76
CA LEU A 267 -15.52 -37.11 -10.13
C LEU A 267 -15.22 -38.06 -8.96
N ALA A 268 -15.85 -37.86 -7.80
CA ALA A 268 -15.72 -38.70 -6.61
C ALA A 268 -17.04 -39.41 -6.30
#